data_AF-A0A0T6BAM2-F1
#
_entry.id   AF-A0A0T6BAM2-F1
#
_cell.length_a   1.000
_cell.length_b   1.000
_cell.length_c   1.000
_cell.angle_alpha   90.00
_cell.angle_beta   90.00
_cell.angle_gamma   90.00
#
_symmetry.space_group_name_H-M   'P 1'
#
loop_
_entity.id
_entity.type
_entity.pdbx_description
1 polymer ?
#
loop_
_entity_poly.entity_id
_entity_poly.type
_entity_poly.pdbx_seq_one_letter_code
_entity_poly.pdbx_strand_id
1 'polypeptide(L)'
;MLGESDEARQFGLRQLKADHSWNNDFHVFSTVWKTDSIQLLVDGEVYGNIYPPPGGFANVEAKYNPSAAGKWKTGSPMAPFDREMILTIGVGVGGHSFPDSIPGKPYTNVDGKAQYKFYREKNTWLPSWTNGN
;
A
#
# COMPACT_ATOMS: atom_id res chain seq x y z
N MET A 1 -0.52 11.08 -0.39
CA MET A 1 0.49 10.29 -1.13
C MET A 1 1.40 11.26 -1.86
N LEU A 2 2.64 10.86 -2.18
CA LEU A 2 3.67 11.73 -2.78
C LEU A 2 3.39 12.14 -4.25
N GLY A 3 2.12 12.32 -4.63
CA GLY A 3 1.66 12.34 -6.02
C GLY A 3 1.29 10.94 -6.55
N GLU A 4 0.84 10.88 -7.80
CA GLU A 4 0.37 9.64 -8.45
C GLU A 4 1.41 8.94 -9.34
N SER A 5 2.61 9.52 -9.50
CA SER A 5 3.64 8.96 -10.38
C SER A 5 4.23 7.65 -9.83
N ASP A 6 4.85 6.87 -10.71
CA ASP A 6 5.50 5.62 -10.28
C ASP A 6 6.69 5.89 -9.36
N GLU A 7 7.46 6.95 -9.60
CA GLU A 7 8.56 7.36 -8.72
C GLU A 7 8.04 7.75 -7.32
N ALA A 8 6.92 8.47 -7.27
CA ALA A 8 6.25 8.83 -6.02
C ALA A 8 5.75 7.60 -5.25
N ARG A 9 5.15 6.63 -5.95
CA ARG A 9 4.69 5.36 -5.38
C ARG A 9 5.86 4.50 -4.87
N GLN A 10 6.98 4.51 -5.59
CA GLN A 10 8.15 3.70 -5.25
C GLN A 10 9.02 4.31 -4.15
N PHE A 11 8.98 5.64 -3.94
CA PHE A 11 9.85 6.35 -3.00
C PHE A 11 9.86 5.73 -1.59
N GLY A 12 8.67 5.46 -1.05
CA GLY A 12 8.48 4.88 0.27
C GLY A 12 8.35 3.35 0.28
N LEU A 13 8.34 2.70 -0.90
CA LEU A 13 8.11 1.27 -0.98
C LEU A 13 9.31 0.53 -0.37
N ARG A 14 9.02 -0.36 0.58
CA ARG A 14 10.00 -1.28 1.18
C ARG A 14 9.43 -2.68 1.05
N GLN A 15 10.27 -3.62 0.67
CA GLN A 15 9.87 -5.01 0.42
C GLN A 15 10.72 -5.94 1.27
N LEU A 16 10.06 -6.92 1.88
CA LEU A 16 10.70 -8.09 2.46
C LEU A 16 10.27 -9.32 1.67
N LYS A 17 11.25 -10.11 1.23
CA LYS A 17 10.99 -11.42 0.63
C LYS A 17 11.22 -12.47 1.70
N ALA A 18 10.19 -13.27 1.96
CA ALA A 18 10.29 -14.48 2.77
C ALA A 18 10.52 -15.69 1.85
N ASP A 19 11.04 -16.77 2.41
CA ASP A 19 11.17 -18.09 1.77
C ASP A 19 9.84 -18.86 1.73
N HIS A 20 8.81 -18.33 2.40
CA HIS A 20 7.45 -18.83 2.43
C HIS A 20 6.46 -17.71 2.07
N SER A 21 5.19 -18.09 1.90
CA SER A 21 4.13 -17.13 1.59
C SER A 21 3.60 -16.49 2.88
N TRP A 22 3.43 -15.16 2.88
CA TRP A 22 2.94 -14.37 4.02
C TRP A 22 1.47 -14.65 4.40
N ASN A 23 0.79 -15.52 3.66
CA ASN A 23 -0.58 -15.96 3.95
C ASN A 23 -0.62 -17.31 4.70
N ASN A 24 0.54 -17.93 4.99
CA ASN A 24 0.63 -19.24 5.61
C ASN A 24 0.51 -19.21 7.16
N ASP A 25 0.76 -18.06 7.79
CA ASP A 25 0.70 -17.90 9.24
C ASP A 25 0.24 -16.48 9.63
N PHE A 26 -0.02 -16.27 10.92
CA PHE A 26 -0.22 -14.95 11.49
C PHE A 26 1.11 -14.24 11.68
N HIS A 27 1.16 -12.96 11.29
CA HIS A 27 2.34 -12.12 11.41
C HIS A 27 2.01 -10.82 12.16
N VAL A 28 2.98 -10.30 12.90
CA VAL A 28 2.87 -9.03 13.63
C VAL A 28 3.50 -7.91 12.82
N PHE A 29 2.67 -7.14 12.10
CA PHE A 29 3.12 -5.94 11.41
C PHE A 29 3.14 -4.75 12.38
N SER A 30 4.30 -4.10 12.50
CA SER A 30 4.49 -2.96 13.41
C SER A 30 5.02 -1.75 12.67
N THR A 31 4.54 -0.57 13.07
CA THR A 31 5.04 0.73 12.61
C THR A 31 5.50 1.53 13.81
N VAL A 32 6.78 1.88 13.86
CA VAL A 32 7.34 2.82 14.84
C VAL A 32 7.47 4.17 14.16
N TRP A 33 6.60 5.10 14.53
CA TRP A 33 6.54 6.43 13.95
C TRP A 33 7.21 7.45 14.89
N LYS A 34 8.35 7.97 14.47
CA LYS A 34 9.15 8.96 15.20
C LYS A 34 9.04 10.33 14.53
N THR A 35 9.53 11.36 15.22
CA THR A 35 9.54 12.75 14.71
C THR A 35 10.43 12.94 13.48
N ASP A 36 11.36 12.03 13.22
CA ASP A 36 12.38 12.12 12.16
C ASP A 36 12.37 10.93 11.19
N SER A 37 11.53 9.92 11.45
CA SER A 37 11.57 8.66 10.72
C SER A 37 10.31 7.82 10.94
N ILE A 38 10.04 6.93 9.99
CA ILE A 38 9.07 5.84 10.14
C ILE A 38 9.82 4.53 9.93
N GLN A 39 9.72 3.63 10.90
CA GLN A 39 10.29 2.29 10.85
C GLN A 39 9.18 1.26 10.73
N LEU A 40 9.37 0.31 9.82
CA LEU A 40 8.44 -0.75 9.49
C LEU A 40 9.03 -2.09 9.86
N LEU A 41 8.25 -2.91 10.56
CA LEU A 41 8.65 -4.22 11.04
C LEU A 41 7.60 -5.27 10.73
N VAL A 42 8.07 -6.51 10.61
CA VAL A 42 7.24 -7.71 10.62
C VAL A 42 7.90 -8.74 11.52
N ASP A 43 7.13 -9.32 12.44
CA ASP A 43 7.60 -10.29 13.43
C ASP A 43 8.81 -9.81 14.26
N GLY A 44 8.88 -8.50 14.50
CA GLY A 44 9.96 -7.85 15.23
C GLY A 44 11.20 -7.53 14.37
N GLU A 45 11.26 -7.99 13.12
CA GLU A 45 12.36 -7.67 12.20
C GLU A 45 12.09 -6.40 11.40
N VAL A 46 13.07 -5.50 11.39
CA VAL A 46 12.98 -4.25 10.62
C VAL A 46 13.22 -4.53 9.15
N TYR A 47 12.20 -4.30 8.31
CA TYR A 47 12.33 -4.43 6.86
C TYR A 47 12.35 -3.08 6.13
N GLY A 48 12.02 -1.98 6.82
CA GLY A 48 11.93 -0.68 6.21
C GLY A 48 12.25 0.45 7.18
N ASN A 49 13.06 1.40 6.71
CA ASN A 49 13.18 2.71 7.33
C ASN A 49 12.90 3.78 6.28
N ILE A 50 12.11 4.77 6.67
CA ILE A 50 11.71 5.92 5.85
C ILE A 50 12.16 7.17 6.59
N TYR A 51 13.01 7.95 5.93
CA TYR A 51 13.53 9.22 6.41
C TYR A 51 13.07 10.35 5.48
N PRO A 52 12.98 11.59 5.96
CA PRO A 52 12.70 12.70 5.09
C PRO A 52 13.89 12.87 4.12
N PRO A 53 13.64 13.03 2.81
CA PRO A 53 14.71 13.32 1.86
C PRO A 53 15.34 14.69 2.14
N PRO A 54 16.49 15.02 1.51
CA PRO A 54 17.05 16.36 1.59
C PRO A 54 16.02 17.45 1.25
N GLY A 55 15.76 18.34 2.20
CA GLY A 55 14.74 19.39 2.08
C GLY A 55 13.29 18.92 2.34
N GLY A 56 13.09 17.71 2.87
CA GLY A 56 11.81 17.17 3.31
C GLY A 56 10.93 16.61 2.18
N PHE A 57 9.88 15.89 2.55
CA PHE A 57 8.94 15.30 1.59
C PHE A 57 8.25 16.35 0.70
N ALA A 58 8.08 17.58 1.21
CA ALA A 58 7.53 18.68 0.45
C ALA A 58 8.32 19.01 -0.82
N ASN A 59 9.65 18.78 -0.83
CA ASN A 59 10.47 18.99 -2.02
C ASN A 59 10.27 17.91 -3.08
N VAL A 60 9.98 16.67 -2.67
CA VAL A 60 9.60 15.60 -3.60
C VAL A 60 8.21 15.90 -4.16
N GLU A 61 7.26 16.26 -3.31
CA GLU A 61 5.88 16.57 -3.68
C GLU A 61 5.78 17.75 -4.65
N ALA A 62 6.68 18.72 -4.56
CA ALA A 62 6.66 19.92 -5.41
C ALA A 62 6.69 19.60 -6.91
N LYS A 63 7.20 18.43 -7.30
CA LYS A 63 7.24 17.95 -8.70
C LYS A 63 5.88 17.45 -9.19
N TYR A 64 5.03 16.97 -8.29
CA TYR A 64 3.79 16.24 -8.63
C TYR A 64 2.54 17.02 -8.21
N ASN A 65 2.57 17.70 -7.07
CA ASN A 65 1.46 18.50 -6.55
C ASN A 65 1.99 19.74 -5.79
N PRO A 66 2.26 20.85 -6.49
CA PRO A 66 2.79 22.07 -5.88
C PRO A 66 1.92 22.65 -4.76
N SER A 67 0.58 22.48 -4.83
CA SER A 67 -0.33 22.96 -3.79
C SER A 67 -0.19 22.16 -2.49
N ALA A 68 -0.14 20.82 -2.59
CA ALA A 68 0.13 19.97 -1.43
C ALA A 68 1.53 20.24 -0.84
N ALA A 69 2.54 20.35 -1.71
CA ALA A 69 3.90 20.71 -1.30
C ALA A 69 3.95 22.04 -0.53
N GLY A 70 3.24 23.07 -0.99
CA GLY A 70 3.15 24.36 -0.31
C GLY A 70 2.60 24.24 1.12
N LYS A 71 1.60 23.39 1.34
CA LYS A 71 1.08 23.10 2.69
C LYS A 71 2.13 22.39 3.55
N TRP A 72 2.83 21.40 3.00
CA TRP A 72 3.79 20.60 3.76
C TRP A 72 5.06 21.38 4.12
N LYS A 73 5.47 22.38 3.32
CA LYS A 73 6.59 23.27 3.64
C LYS A 73 6.41 24.08 4.93
N THR A 74 5.18 24.18 5.44
CA THR A 74 4.89 24.86 6.71
C THR A 74 5.07 23.96 7.94
N GLY A 75 5.24 22.65 7.73
CA GLY A 75 5.48 21.67 8.79
C GLY A 75 6.97 21.33 8.95
N SER A 76 7.25 20.22 9.63
CA SER A 76 8.59 19.68 9.76
C SER A 76 9.07 19.02 8.45
N PRO A 77 10.35 18.64 8.32
CA PRO A 77 10.81 17.85 7.17
C PRO A 77 10.03 16.55 6.94
N MET A 78 9.39 16.01 7.98
CA MET A 78 8.52 14.83 7.92
C MET A 78 7.11 15.13 7.40
N ALA A 79 6.68 16.40 7.27
CA ALA A 79 5.35 16.75 6.79
C ALA A 79 5.04 16.07 5.44
N PRO A 80 3.89 15.39 5.29
CA PRO A 80 2.68 15.51 6.12
C PRO A 80 2.63 14.55 7.32
N PHE A 81 3.68 13.76 7.55
CA PHE A 81 3.75 12.74 8.60
C PHE A 81 4.15 13.31 9.97
N ASP A 82 3.93 14.60 10.18
CA ASP A 82 4.27 15.36 11.39
C ASP A 82 3.03 15.78 12.19
N ARG A 83 1.89 15.17 11.90
CA ARG A 83 0.59 15.43 12.54
C ARG A 83 -0.08 14.13 12.93
N GLU A 84 -1.07 14.24 13.81
CA GLU A 84 -1.94 13.12 14.16
C GLU A 84 -2.63 12.56 12.90
N MET A 85 -2.65 11.24 12.80
CA MET A 85 -3.27 10.51 11.69
C MET A 85 -4.14 9.38 12.23
N ILE A 86 -5.17 9.04 11.46
CA ILE A 86 -6.06 7.91 11.75
C ILE A 86 -5.59 6.71 10.95
N LEU A 87 -5.33 5.60 11.64
CA LEU A 87 -5.09 4.32 11.00
C LEU A 87 -6.42 3.71 10.57
N THR A 88 -6.56 3.45 9.26
CA THR A 88 -7.73 2.74 8.71
C THR A 88 -7.25 1.41 8.16
N ILE A 89 -7.91 0.32 8.54
CA ILE A 89 -7.64 -1.03 8.05
C ILE A 89 -8.91 -1.49 7.33
N GLY A 90 -8.74 -1.99 6.11
CA GLY A 90 -9.84 -2.50 5.29
C GLY A 90 -9.40 -3.74 4.53
N VAL A 91 -10.36 -4.62 4.25
CA VAL A 91 -10.16 -5.80 3.40
C VAL A 91 -10.83 -5.53 2.06
N GLY A 92 -10.04 -5.62 0.99
CA GLY A 92 -10.53 -5.60 -0.39
C GLY A 92 -10.58 -7.01 -0.95
N VAL A 93 -11.63 -7.31 -1.72
CA VAL A 93 -11.78 -8.57 -2.45
C VAL A 93 -11.97 -8.31 -3.94
N GLY A 94 -11.35 -9.14 -4.78
CA GLY A 94 -11.36 -8.98 -6.23
C GLY A 94 -10.42 -7.88 -6.74
N GLY A 95 -10.73 -7.33 -7.92
CA GLY A 95 -9.91 -6.32 -8.61
C GLY A 95 -8.60 -6.88 -9.19
N HIS A 96 -7.63 -5.98 -9.34
CA HIS A 96 -6.34 -6.23 -9.99
C HIS A 96 -5.36 -7.08 -9.17
N SER A 97 -5.65 -7.33 -7.89
CA SER A 97 -4.84 -8.17 -7.02
C SER A 97 -4.84 -9.65 -7.43
N PHE A 98 -5.79 -10.05 -8.29
CA PHE A 98 -5.92 -11.41 -8.80
C PHE A 98 -5.46 -11.45 -10.26
N PRO A 99 -4.40 -12.21 -10.60
CA PRO A 99 -3.97 -12.38 -11.99
C PRO A 99 -5.08 -12.95 -12.87
N ASP A 100 -5.09 -12.58 -14.15
CA ASP A 100 -6.07 -13.11 -15.13
C ASP A 100 -5.85 -14.60 -15.44
N SER A 101 -4.72 -15.17 -15.03
CA SER A 101 -4.41 -16.59 -15.16
C SER A 101 -5.10 -17.49 -14.13
N ILE A 102 -5.79 -16.94 -13.13
CA ILE A 102 -6.48 -17.74 -12.10
C ILE A 102 -7.66 -18.49 -12.74
N PRO A 103 -7.67 -19.84 -12.71
CA PRO A 103 -8.79 -20.62 -13.22
C PRO A 103 -10.10 -20.27 -12.50
N GLY A 104 -11.18 -20.13 -13.27
CA GLY A 104 -12.52 -19.85 -12.71
C GLY A 104 -12.73 -18.42 -12.22
N LYS A 105 -11.75 -17.51 -12.40
CA LYS A 105 -11.93 -16.08 -12.12
C LYS A 105 -13.04 -15.50 -13.02
N PRO A 106 -14.06 -14.81 -12.47
CA PRO A 106 -15.25 -14.41 -13.24
C PRO A 106 -15.08 -13.13 -14.07
N TYR A 107 -13.91 -12.48 -14.01
CA TYR A 107 -13.61 -11.22 -14.70
C TYR A 107 -12.15 -11.16 -15.15
N THR A 108 -11.84 -10.28 -16.09
CA THR A 108 -10.46 -9.90 -16.43
C THR A 108 -10.14 -8.52 -15.88
N ASN A 109 -8.86 -8.25 -15.61
CA ASN A 109 -8.43 -7.02 -14.97
C ASN A 109 -8.72 -5.77 -15.80
N VAL A 110 -8.68 -5.87 -17.13
CA VAL A 110 -8.92 -4.77 -18.06
C VAL A 110 -10.40 -4.56 -18.45
N ASP A 111 -11.32 -5.38 -17.95
CA ASP A 111 -12.74 -5.29 -18.31
C ASP A 111 -13.45 -4.16 -17.54
N GLY A 112 -14.05 -3.21 -18.26
CA GLY A 112 -14.86 -2.14 -17.68
C GLY A 112 -16.08 -2.61 -16.88
N LYS A 113 -16.51 -3.87 -17.04
CA LYS A 113 -17.58 -4.52 -16.26
C LYS A 113 -17.06 -5.54 -15.25
N ALA A 114 -15.77 -5.52 -14.92
CA ALA A 114 -15.15 -6.51 -14.01
C ALA A 114 -15.87 -6.61 -12.66
N GLN A 115 -16.19 -5.47 -12.03
CA GLN A 115 -16.91 -5.45 -10.74
C GLN A 115 -18.31 -6.07 -10.86
N TYR A 116 -19.06 -5.73 -11.91
CA TYR A 116 -20.39 -6.29 -12.14
C TYR A 116 -20.34 -7.81 -12.30
N LYS A 117 -19.38 -8.32 -13.08
CA LYS A 117 -19.17 -9.76 -13.27
C LYS A 117 -18.75 -10.45 -11.97
N PHE A 118 -17.84 -9.85 -11.21
CA PHE A 118 -17.46 -10.34 -9.88
C PHE A 118 -18.67 -10.50 -8.96
N TYR A 119 -19.50 -9.46 -8.82
CA TYR A 119 -20.65 -9.52 -7.91
C TYR A 119 -21.72 -10.53 -8.36
N ARG A 120 -21.92 -10.69 -9.67
CA ARG A 120 -22.87 -11.67 -10.20
C ARG A 120 -22.43 -13.11 -9.92
N GLU A 121 -21.13 -13.39 -10.05
CA GLU A 121 -20.57 -14.74 -9.90
C GLU A 121 -19.97 -14.99 -8.50
N LYS A 122 -20.15 -14.08 -7.54
CA LYS A 122 -19.48 -14.13 -6.23
C LYS A 122 -19.71 -15.45 -5.48
N ASN A 123 -20.93 -15.99 -5.58
CA ASN A 123 -21.31 -17.23 -4.89
C ASN A 123 -20.69 -18.47 -5.54
N THR A 124 -20.32 -18.37 -6.82
CA THR A 124 -19.65 -19.44 -7.58
C THR A 124 -18.14 -19.40 -7.34
N TRP A 125 -17.57 -18.20 -7.24
CA TRP A 125 -16.12 -18.02 -7.11
C TRP A 125 -15.64 -18.10 -5.65
N LEU A 126 -16.40 -17.60 -4.68
CA LEU A 126 -16.02 -17.62 -3.26
C LEU A 126 -15.67 -19.05 -2.75
N PRO A 127 -16.40 -20.12 -3.09
CA PRO A 127 -16.05 -21.49 -2.69
C PRO A 127 -14.72 -21.99 -3.26
N SER A 128 -14.15 -21.35 -4.29
CA SER A 128 -12.83 -21.73 -4.82
C SER A 128 -11.67 -21.17 -3.98
N TRP A 129 -11.93 -20.36 -2.96
CA TRP A 129 -10.91 -19.74 -2.09
C TRP A 129 -10.59 -20.63 -0.89
N THR A 130 -10.51 -21.95 -1.10
CA THR A 130 -10.38 -22.96 -0.04
C THR A 130 -8.95 -23.21 0.39
N ASN A 131 -7.98 -22.85 -0.45
CA ASN A 131 -6.57 -22.82 -0.11
C ASN A 131 -6.15 -21.35 -0.24
N GLY A 132 -5.55 -20.77 0.80
CA GLY A 132 -5.01 -19.41 0.72
C GLY A 132 -4.17 -19.28 -0.55
N ASN A 133 -4.60 -18.41 -1.46
CA ASN A 133 -3.83 -18.08 -2.67
C ASN A 133 -2.56 -17.33 -2.28
#